data_AF-A0A7S0ANT7-F1
#
_entry.id   AF-A0A7S0ANT7-F1
#
_cell.length_a   1.000
_cell.length_b   1.000
_cell.length_c   1.000
_cell.angle_alpha   90.00
_cell.angle_beta   90.00
_cell.angle_gamma   90.00
#
_symmetry.space_group_name_H-M   'P 1'
#
loop_
_entity.id
_entity.type
_entity.pdbx_description
1 polymer ?
#
loop_
_entity_poly.entity_id
_entity_poly.type
_entity_poly.pdbx_seq_one_letter_code
_entity_poly.pdbx_strand_id
1 'polypeptide(L)'
;AEDCISALPLKDYSDFLPLSNPVPLTGPYAGKVQDGPPPGFTSQEDTGMNLLVPKEFLLLAQEEFAVLAKTHYFAFGSGTKFMSDQANSVPDSHRNGATMMFFDFGGDLFYEELFPLMYDTTDKTNFPGFLGANHASLVKSGPMKDDWTKACPIEWTMEERAKKCISLQEAIWGTKTLSRLEAIKREVDPSGVFNCQGCVGNNWAIPDADADAD
;
A
#
# COMPACT_ATOMS: atom_id res chain seq x y z
N ALA A 1 11.32 -28.07 -16.11
CA ALA A 1 11.11 -26.91 -16.99
C ALA A 1 11.17 -25.72 -16.07
N GLU A 2 12.09 -24.79 -16.30
CA GLU A 2 12.17 -23.56 -15.50
C GLU A 2 10.86 -22.79 -15.71
N ASP A 3 10.10 -22.57 -14.64
CA ASP A 3 8.88 -21.77 -14.67
C ASP A 3 9.26 -20.30 -14.85
N CYS A 4 9.45 -19.89 -16.11
CA CYS A 4 9.69 -18.50 -16.43
C CYS A 4 8.42 -17.66 -16.25
N ILE A 5 8.55 -16.48 -15.65
CA ILE A 5 7.46 -15.49 -15.56
C ILE A 5 7.05 -15.09 -16.99
N SER A 6 5.83 -15.44 -17.39
CA SER A 6 5.24 -15.00 -18.65
C SER A 6 4.43 -13.72 -18.43
N ALA A 7 4.78 -12.63 -19.11
CA ALA A 7 3.97 -11.43 -19.14
C ALA A 7 3.02 -11.45 -20.35
N LEU A 8 1.74 -11.13 -20.13
CA LEU A 8 0.78 -10.86 -21.20
C LEU A 8 0.89 -9.38 -21.58
N PRO A 9 1.41 -9.03 -22.77
CA PRO A 9 1.44 -7.64 -23.20
C PRO A 9 0.01 -7.20 -23.54
N LEU A 10 -0.47 -6.19 -22.84
CA LEU A 10 -1.76 -5.54 -23.09
C LEU A 10 -1.46 -4.18 -23.72
N LYS A 11 -2.08 -3.84 -24.86
CA LYS A 11 -1.86 -2.53 -25.50
C LYS A 11 -2.59 -1.43 -24.77
N ASP A 12 -3.80 -1.73 -24.30
CA ASP A 12 -4.62 -0.84 -23.50
C ASP A 12 -5.57 -1.62 -22.59
N TYR A 13 -6.36 -0.88 -21.80
CA TYR A 13 -7.30 -1.46 -20.85
C TYR A 13 -8.38 -2.33 -21.54
N SER A 14 -8.72 -2.06 -22.79
CA SER A 14 -9.72 -2.84 -23.53
C SER A 14 -9.24 -4.24 -23.90
N ASP A 15 -7.92 -4.47 -23.98
CA ASP A 15 -7.34 -5.81 -24.13
C ASP A 15 -7.43 -6.64 -22.84
N PHE A 16 -7.44 -5.97 -21.67
CA PHE A 16 -7.53 -6.65 -20.37
C PHE A 16 -8.95 -7.17 -20.11
N LEU A 17 -9.94 -6.37 -20.47
CA LEU A 17 -11.32 -6.58 -20.03
C LEU A 17 -11.94 -7.91 -20.47
N PRO A 18 -11.72 -8.44 -21.69
CA PRO A 18 -12.21 -9.76 -22.08
C PRO A 18 -11.62 -10.92 -21.26
N LEU A 19 -10.46 -10.73 -20.63
CA LEU A 19 -9.81 -11.75 -19.79
C LEU A 19 -10.44 -11.79 -18.39
N SER A 20 -10.83 -10.64 -17.85
CA SER A 20 -11.36 -10.53 -16.48
C SER A 20 -12.89 -10.55 -16.41
N ASN A 21 -13.58 -10.07 -17.45
CA ASN A 21 -15.04 -9.96 -17.51
C ASN A 21 -15.56 -10.34 -18.90
N PRO A 22 -16.35 -11.42 -19.06
CA PRO A 22 -16.91 -11.77 -20.36
C PRO A 22 -17.80 -10.63 -20.87
N VAL A 23 -17.49 -10.10 -22.06
CA VAL A 23 -18.32 -9.09 -22.73
C VAL A 23 -19.71 -9.70 -22.94
N PRO A 24 -20.80 -9.07 -22.45
CA PRO A 24 -22.15 -9.58 -22.66
C PRO A 24 -22.41 -9.75 -24.16
N LEU A 25 -22.84 -10.95 -24.56
CA LEU A 25 -23.18 -11.24 -25.96
C LEU A 25 -24.61 -10.83 -26.32
N THR A 26 -25.46 -10.59 -25.31
CA THR A 26 -26.89 -10.26 -25.48
C THR A 26 -27.35 -9.21 -24.45
N GLY A 27 -28.53 -8.62 -24.69
CA GLY A 27 -29.15 -7.63 -23.80
C GLY A 27 -28.78 -6.17 -24.11
N PRO A 28 -29.27 -5.20 -23.30
CA PRO A 28 -29.08 -3.77 -23.55
C PRO A 28 -27.61 -3.29 -23.43
N TYR A 29 -26.73 -4.15 -22.94
CA TYR A 29 -25.29 -3.91 -22.79
C TYR A 29 -24.44 -4.83 -23.69
N ALA A 30 -25.03 -5.48 -24.69
CA ALA A 30 -24.29 -6.34 -25.62
C ALA A 30 -23.14 -5.57 -26.31
N GLY A 31 -21.94 -6.16 -26.32
CA GLY A 31 -20.75 -5.54 -26.89
C GLY A 31 -20.16 -4.38 -26.07
N LYS A 32 -20.74 -4.06 -24.91
CA LYS A 32 -20.17 -3.09 -23.96
C LYS A 32 -19.38 -3.83 -22.90
N VAL A 33 -18.28 -3.23 -22.48
CA VAL A 33 -17.51 -3.75 -21.37
C VAL A 33 -18.15 -3.33 -20.05
N GLN A 34 -18.20 -4.24 -19.08
CA GLN A 34 -18.64 -3.93 -17.72
C GLN A 34 -17.62 -3.00 -17.04
N ASP A 35 -18.12 -2.03 -16.25
CA ASP A 35 -17.24 -1.21 -15.40
C ASP A 35 -16.35 -2.09 -14.53
N GLY A 36 -15.06 -1.73 -14.50
CA GLY A 36 -14.01 -2.45 -13.77
C GLY A 36 -13.24 -1.48 -12.88
N PRO A 37 -13.19 -1.69 -11.54
CA PRO A 37 -13.95 -2.70 -10.79
C PRO A 37 -15.46 -2.39 -10.78
N PRO A 38 -16.33 -3.40 -10.66
CA PRO A 38 -17.78 -3.17 -10.54
C PRO A 38 -18.07 -2.36 -9.28
N PRO A 39 -19.13 -1.52 -9.27
CA PRO A 39 -19.55 -0.84 -8.05
C PRO A 39 -19.86 -1.88 -6.97
N GLY A 40 -19.14 -1.80 -5.87
CA GLY A 40 -19.25 -2.75 -4.76
C GLY A 40 -18.76 -2.13 -3.47
N PHE A 41 -19.23 -2.68 -2.36
CA PHE A 41 -18.67 -2.39 -1.04
C PHE A 41 -17.58 -3.40 -0.75
N THR A 42 -16.39 -2.92 -0.39
CA THR A 42 -15.35 -3.77 0.19
C THR A 42 -15.64 -3.98 1.68
N SER A 43 -15.34 -5.18 2.20
CA SER A 43 -15.49 -5.46 3.63
C SER A 43 -14.58 -4.54 4.45
N GLN A 44 -15.04 -4.12 5.62
CA GLN A 44 -14.18 -3.46 6.62
C GLN A 44 -13.16 -4.44 7.24
N GLU A 45 -13.32 -5.73 7.00
CA GLU A 45 -12.40 -6.79 7.42
C GLU A 45 -11.40 -7.14 6.30
N ASP A 46 -11.45 -6.45 5.15
CA ASP A 46 -10.47 -6.64 4.08
C ASP A 46 -9.08 -6.18 4.54
N THR A 47 -8.17 -7.12 4.71
CA THR A 47 -6.77 -6.93 5.06
C THR A 47 -5.84 -6.91 3.84
N GLY A 48 -6.39 -7.08 2.64
CA GLY A 48 -5.61 -7.07 1.41
C GLY A 48 -5.09 -5.68 1.05
N MET A 49 -3.80 -5.52 0.81
CA MET A 49 -3.21 -4.27 0.31
C MET A 49 -2.19 -4.49 -0.79
N ASN A 50 -1.86 -3.40 -1.49
CA ASN A 50 -0.71 -3.40 -2.37
C ASN A 50 0.59 -3.40 -1.56
N LEU A 51 1.33 -4.49 -1.66
CA LEU A 51 2.72 -4.61 -1.24
C LEU A 51 3.64 -4.07 -2.34
N LEU A 52 4.61 -3.23 -1.97
CA LEU A 52 5.65 -2.72 -2.87
C LEU A 52 6.86 -3.65 -2.86
N VAL A 53 6.91 -4.64 -3.75
CA VAL A 53 7.99 -5.63 -3.74
C VAL A 53 9.32 -4.98 -4.13
N PRO A 54 10.35 -5.01 -3.26
CA PRO A 54 11.64 -4.41 -3.57
C PRO A 54 12.31 -5.10 -4.76
N LYS A 55 13.00 -4.31 -5.60
CA LYS A 55 13.74 -4.85 -6.74
C LYS A 55 14.80 -5.87 -6.33
N GLU A 56 15.49 -5.61 -5.22
CA GLU A 56 16.56 -6.49 -4.73
C GLU A 56 16.03 -7.87 -4.35
N PHE A 57 14.88 -7.91 -3.66
CA PHE A 57 14.19 -9.17 -3.34
C PHE A 57 13.84 -9.94 -4.62
N LEU A 58 13.24 -9.27 -5.61
CA LEU A 58 12.89 -9.91 -6.88
C LEU A 58 14.11 -10.49 -7.61
N LEU A 59 15.26 -9.83 -7.54
CA LEU A 59 16.49 -10.31 -8.18
C LEU A 59 17.11 -11.50 -7.46
N LEU A 60 17.01 -11.55 -6.13
CA LEU A 60 17.61 -12.57 -5.27
C LEU A 60 16.74 -13.83 -5.14
N ALA A 61 15.42 -13.67 -5.08
CA ALA A 61 14.46 -14.73 -4.74
C ALA A 61 13.46 -14.95 -5.87
N GLN A 62 13.95 -15.13 -7.10
CA GLN A 62 13.11 -15.24 -8.31
C GLN A 62 12.17 -16.44 -8.26
N GLU A 63 12.64 -17.58 -7.73
CA GLU A 63 11.86 -18.82 -7.65
C GLU A 63 10.77 -18.70 -6.59
N GLU A 64 11.11 -18.21 -5.39
CA GLU A 64 10.16 -17.94 -4.31
C GLU A 64 9.13 -16.91 -4.74
N PHE A 65 9.59 -15.86 -5.42
CA PHE A 65 8.71 -14.86 -5.98
C PHE A 65 7.76 -15.46 -7.01
N ALA A 66 8.21 -16.31 -7.93
CA ALA A 66 7.34 -16.93 -8.93
C ALA A 66 6.18 -17.72 -8.31
N VAL A 67 6.40 -18.36 -7.15
CA VAL A 67 5.35 -19.08 -6.41
C VAL A 67 4.38 -18.11 -5.74
N LEU A 68 4.88 -17.01 -5.17
CA LEU A 68 4.07 -15.95 -4.57
C LEU A 68 3.31 -15.14 -5.63
N ALA A 69 3.82 -15.13 -6.87
CA ALA A 69 3.51 -14.11 -7.84
C ALA A 69 2.23 -14.39 -8.68
N LYS A 70 1.07 -14.53 -8.03
CA LYS A 70 -0.20 -14.83 -8.76
C LYS A 70 -0.80 -13.64 -9.52
N THR A 71 -0.69 -12.42 -9.00
CA THR A 71 -1.23 -11.19 -9.61
C THR A 71 -0.33 -10.00 -9.34
N HIS A 72 0.27 -9.42 -10.40
CA HIS A 72 1.31 -8.41 -10.31
C HIS A 72 0.96 -7.22 -11.17
N TYR A 73 1.09 -6.03 -10.58
CA TYR A 73 1.03 -4.79 -11.31
C TYR A 73 2.45 -4.22 -11.46
N PHE A 74 3.03 -4.44 -12.64
CA PHE A 74 4.33 -3.91 -13.04
C PHE A 74 4.24 -2.40 -13.29
N ALA A 75 4.07 -1.64 -12.21
CA ALA A 75 3.90 -0.19 -12.25
C ALA A 75 5.24 0.57 -12.28
N PHE A 76 6.33 -0.10 -11.92
CA PHE A 76 7.62 0.54 -11.70
C PHE A 76 8.61 0.12 -12.80
N GLY A 77 9.08 1.10 -13.57
CA GLY A 77 10.06 0.90 -14.62
C GLY A 77 11.46 1.31 -14.18
N SER A 78 12.47 0.99 -15.00
CA SER A 78 13.87 1.37 -14.77
C SER A 78 14.09 2.89 -14.61
N GLY A 79 13.16 3.70 -15.13
CA GLY A 79 13.17 5.15 -15.02
C GLY A 79 12.61 5.71 -13.72
N THR A 80 11.77 4.99 -12.96
CA THR A 80 10.96 5.56 -11.86
C THR A 80 11.80 6.31 -10.83
N LYS A 81 12.96 5.76 -10.45
CA LYS A 81 13.87 6.41 -9.49
C LYS A 81 14.49 7.73 -9.99
N PHE A 82 14.52 7.95 -11.30
CA PHE A 82 15.09 9.13 -11.96
C PHE A 82 14.02 10.15 -12.40
N MET A 83 12.74 9.79 -12.34
CA MET A 83 11.63 10.68 -12.71
C MET A 83 11.34 11.77 -11.65
N SER A 84 12.21 11.88 -10.65
CA SER A 84 12.08 12.81 -9.53
C SER A 84 13.45 13.35 -9.16
N ASP A 85 13.48 14.65 -8.88
CA ASP A 85 14.57 15.37 -8.22
C ASP A 85 14.70 15.08 -6.72
N GLN A 86 13.97 14.08 -6.21
CA GLN A 86 13.86 13.70 -4.79
C GLN A 86 13.21 14.78 -3.90
N ALA A 87 12.59 15.81 -4.50
CA ALA A 87 11.80 16.80 -3.78
C ALA A 87 10.32 16.40 -3.65
N ASN A 88 9.87 15.34 -4.32
CA ASN A 88 8.50 14.85 -4.19
C ASN A 88 8.33 13.91 -2.97
N SER A 89 7.07 13.64 -2.62
CA SER A 89 6.71 12.85 -1.44
C SER A 89 6.92 11.34 -1.58
N VAL A 90 7.32 10.84 -2.76
CA VAL A 90 7.39 9.40 -3.04
C VAL A 90 8.41 8.70 -2.12
N PRO A 91 8.02 7.65 -1.35
CA PRO A 91 8.91 6.98 -0.43
C PRO A 91 9.87 6.04 -1.18
N ASP A 92 10.95 5.64 -0.52
CA ASP A 92 12.00 4.80 -1.12
C ASP A 92 11.49 3.47 -1.67
N SER A 93 10.48 2.86 -1.04
CA SER A 93 9.84 1.63 -1.52
C SER A 93 9.15 1.78 -2.87
N HIS A 94 8.61 2.96 -3.19
CA HIS A 94 8.09 3.22 -4.53
C HIS A 94 9.21 3.55 -5.53
N ARG A 95 10.31 4.16 -5.08
CA ARG A 95 11.46 4.48 -5.95
C ARG A 95 12.24 3.24 -6.37
N ASN A 96 12.38 2.30 -5.44
CA ASN A 96 13.19 1.10 -5.59
C ASN A 96 12.35 -0.19 -5.71
N GLY A 97 11.02 -0.07 -5.72
CA GLY A 97 10.11 -1.18 -5.97
C GLY A 97 10.20 -1.69 -7.41
N ALA A 98 10.02 -2.99 -7.60
CA ALA A 98 9.94 -3.62 -8.92
C ALA A 98 8.50 -3.82 -9.38
N THR A 99 7.60 -4.17 -8.46
CA THR A 99 6.18 -4.41 -8.77
C THR A 99 5.32 -4.11 -7.55
N MET A 100 4.04 -3.85 -7.78
CA MET A 100 3.03 -3.97 -6.74
C MET A 100 2.38 -5.35 -6.81
N MET A 101 2.09 -5.95 -5.66
CA MET A 101 1.31 -7.17 -5.56
C MET A 101 0.22 -7.00 -4.52
N PHE A 102 -0.95 -7.57 -4.78
CA PHE A 102 -2.00 -7.61 -3.76
C PHE A 102 -1.68 -8.73 -2.77
N PHE A 103 -1.57 -8.40 -1.49
CA PHE A 103 -1.18 -9.33 -0.45
C PHE A 103 -2.10 -9.18 0.78
N ASP A 104 -2.43 -10.29 1.44
CA ASP A 104 -3.23 -10.30 2.66
C ASP A 104 -2.34 -10.16 3.90
N PHE A 105 -2.56 -9.10 4.68
CA PHE A 105 -1.78 -8.77 5.88
C PHE A 105 -2.47 -9.13 7.19
N GLY A 106 -3.55 -9.92 7.15
CA GLY A 106 -4.31 -10.31 8.34
C GLY A 106 -3.61 -11.31 9.26
N GLY A 107 -2.55 -11.98 8.78
CA GLY A 107 -1.81 -13.00 9.52
C GLY A 107 -0.32 -12.71 9.67
N ASP A 108 0.30 -13.43 10.60
CA ASP A 108 1.71 -13.24 10.98
C ASP A 108 2.69 -13.68 9.87
N LEU A 109 2.31 -14.62 9.00
CA LEU A 109 3.20 -15.24 8.01
C LEU A 109 4.01 -14.23 7.19
N PHE A 110 3.36 -13.17 6.70
CA PHE A 110 4.06 -12.13 5.96
C PHE A 110 5.10 -11.43 6.82
N TYR A 111 4.71 -11.03 8.03
CA TYR A 111 5.55 -10.23 8.92
C TYR A 111 6.70 -11.04 9.53
N GLU A 112 6.49 -12.32 9.81
CA GLU A 112 7.50 -13.23 10.34
C GLU A 112 8.51 -13.66 9.28
N GLU A 113 8.04 -14.03 8.08
CA GLU A 113 8.89 -14.69 7.08
C GLU A 113 9.32 -13.76 5.95
N LEU A 114 8.39 -13.02 5.35
CA LEU A 114 8.65 -12.29 4.11
C LEU A 114 9.14 -10.85 4.34
N PHE A 115 8.55 -10.16 5.31
CA PHE A 115 8.87 -8.78 5.62
C PHE A 115 10.37 -8.57 5.94
N PRO A 116 11.03 -9.34 6.81
CA PRO A 116 12.46 -9.19 7.08
C PRO A 116 13.37 -9.60 5.91
N LEU A 117 12.87 -10.39 4.94
CA LEU A 117 13.61 -10.73 3.72
C LEU A 117 13.54 -9.60 2.68
N MET A 118 12.45 -8.84 2.67
CA MET A 118 12.21 -7.77 1.71
C MET A 118 12.75 -6.42 2.20
N TYR A 119 12.64 -6.12 3.49
CA TYR A 119 12.91 -4.80 4.03
C TYR A 119 13.95 -4.84 5.15
N ASP A 120 14.74 -3.76 5.26
CA ASP A 120 15.65 -3.58 6.38
C ASP A 120 14.86 -3.34 7.67
N THR A 121 14.90 -4.32 8.56
CA THR A 121 14.27 -4.28 9.88
C THR A 121 15.31 -4.20 11.01
N THR A 122 16.57 -3.90 10.70
CA THR A 122 17.65 -3.82 11.69
C THR A 122 17.54 -2.58 12.57
N ASP A 123 17.14 -1.45 11.98
CA ASP A 123 16.82 -0.21 12.69
C ASP A 123 15.36 -0.22 13.18
N LYS A 124 15.16 -0.67 14.42
CA LYS A 124 13.83 -0.71 15.07
C LYS A 124 13.22 0.68 15.33
N THR A 125 13.95 1.76 15.07
CA THR A 125 13.44 3.13 15.21
C THR A 125 13.02 3.75 13.88
N ASN A 126 13.25 3.06 12.76
CA ASN A 126 12.97 3.56 11.42
C ASN A 126 12.22 2.50 10.61
N PHE A 127 10.91 2.43 10.83
CA PHE A 127 10.04 1.52 10.11
C PHE A 127 10.06 1.81 8.60
N PRO A 128 10.26 0.79 7.74
CA PRO A 128 10.26 0.98 6.30
C PRO A 128 8.81 1.11 5.78
N GLY A 129 8.58 2.06 4.88
CA GLY A 129 7.31 2.11 4.14
C GLY A 129 7.28 0.95 3.14
N PHE A 130 6.23 0.14 3.13
CA PHE A 130 6.11 -1.05 2.29
C PHE A 130 4.76 -1.16 1.56
N LEU A 131 3.78 -0.36 1.97
CA LEU A 131 2.45 -0.36 1.38
C LEU A 131 2.31 0.69 0.28
N GLY A 132 1.68 0.29 -0.81
CA GLY A 132 1.17 1.22 -1.82
C GLY A 132 -0.01 2.00 -1.23
N ALA A 133 -0.06 3.31 -1.48
CA ALA A 133 -1.20 4.14 -1.07
C ALA A 133 -2.49 3.80 -1.85
N ASN A 134 -2.36 3.12 -2.99
CA ASN A 134 -3.48 2.58 -3.74
C ASN A 134 -4.17 1.47 -2.91
N HIS A 135 -5.50 1.54 -2.77
CA HIS A 135 -6.31 0.69 -1.87
C HIS A 135 -6.05 0.88 -0.35
N ALA A 136 -5.49 2.02 0.05
CA ALA A 136 -5.45 2.44 1.45
C ALA A 136 -6.87 2.51 2.06
N SER A 137 -7.05 1.96 3.26
CA SER A 137 -8.29 2.01 4.01
C SER A 137 -7.98 2.14 5.50
N LEU A 138 -8.88 2.75 6.26
CA LEU A 138 -8.67 3.10 7.67
C LEU A 138 -8.47 1.90 8.57
N VAL A 139 -9.13 0.78 8.23
CA VAL A 139 -9.01 -0.50 8.93
C VAL A 139 -7.69 -1.21 8.62
N LYS A 140 -6.81 -0.61 7.82
CA LYS A 140 -5.53 -1.22 7.43
C LYS A 140 -4.42 -0.54 8.22
N SER A 141 -3.52 -1.34 8.77
CA SER A 141 -2.40 -0.89 9.59
C SER A 141 -1.20 -1.75 9.25
N GLY A 142 0.00 -1.28 9.58
CA GLY A 142 1.17 -2.15 9.58
C GLY A 142 1.14 -3.14 10.76
N PRO A 143 2.28 -3.78 11.07
CA PRO A 143 2.38 -4.73 12.17
C PRO A 143 2.26 -4.04 13.54
N MET A 144 2.37 -4.82 14.62
CA MET A 144 2.47 -4.27 15.97
C MET A 144 3.72 -3.38 16.11
N LYS A 145 3.65 -2.28 16.88
CA LYS A 145 4.76 -1.34 17.08
C LYS A 145 5.94 -1.98 17.81
N ASP A 146 5.63 -2.78 18.83
CA ASP A 146 6.63 -3.41 19.71
C ASP A 146 7.20 -4.70 19.10
N ASP A 147 6.51 -5.28 18.12
CA ASP A 147 6.93 -6.51 17.45
C ASP A 147 6.50 -6.48 15.97
N TRP A 148 7.43 -6.13 15.09
CA TRP A 148 7.16 -5.99 13.65
C TRP A 148 6.91 -7.33 12.96
N THR A 149 7.10 -8.46 13.64
CA THR A 149 6.79 -9.78 13.09
C THR A 149 5.34 -10.18 13.34
N LYS A 150 4.55 -9.38 14.07
CA LYS A 150 3.16 -9.68 14.40
C LYS A 150 2.19 -8.78 13.65
N ALA A 151 1.20 -9.40 13.01
CA ALA A 151 0.13 -8.66 12.36
C ALA A 151 -0.65 -7.84 13.39
N CYS A 152 -1.21 -6.70 12.95
CA CYS A 152 -2.11 -5.93 13.79
C CYS A 152 -3.46 -6.65 13.89
N PRO A 153 -3.95 -7.01 15.10
CA PRO A 153 -5.19 -7.76 15.23
C PRO A 153 -6.40 -7.00 14.69
N ILE A 154 -7.23 -7.67 13.87
CA ILE A 154 -8.35 -7.06 13.14
C ILE A 154 -9.54 -6.81 14.08
N GLU A 155 -9.70 -7.66 15.08
CA GLU A 155 -10.76 -7.61 16.08
C GLU A 155 -10.58 -6.46 17.10
N TRP A 156 -9.41 -5.83 17.12
CA TRP A 156 -9.17 -4.67 17.98
C TRP A 156 -9.91 -3.44 17.47
N THR A 157 -10.30 -2.59 18.42
CA THR A 157 -10.88 -1.29 18.08
C THR A 157 -9.87 -0.41 17.35
N MET A 158 -10.37 0.55 16.56
CA MET A 158 -9.51 1.51 15.85
C MET A 158 -8.58 2.29 16.80
N GLU A 159 -9.05 2.60 18.01
CA GLU A 159 -8.25 3.27 19.04
C GLU A 159 -7.12 2.38 19.57
N GLU A 160 -7.39 1.09 19.82
CA GLU A 160 -6.37 0.14 20.25
C GLU A 160 -5.31 -0.06 19.18
N ARG A 161 -5.73 -0.17 17.92
CA ARG A 161 -4.82 -0.31 16.78
C ARG A 161 -3.98 0.94 16.57
N ALA A 162 -4.56 2.14 16.68
CA ALA A 162 -3.80 3.39 16.61
C ALA A 162 -2.71 3.48 17.70
N LYS A 163 -3.00 2.95 18.89
CA LYS A 163 -2.05 2.91 20.01
C LYS A 163 -0.95 1.87 19.80
N LYS A 164 -1.29 0.65 19.37
CA LYS A 164 -0.40 -0.52 19.42
C LYS A 164 0.18 -0.98 18.08
N CYS A 165 -0.35 -0.49 16.95
CA CYS A 165 0.10 -0.90 15.61
C CYS A 165 0.70 0.26 14.83
N ILE A 166 1.62 -0.06 13.93
CA ILE A 166 2.16 0.88 12.96
C ILE A 166 1.01 1.48 12.15
N SER A 167 0.94 2.81 12.10
CA SER A 167 -0.16 3.49 11.41
C SER A 167 -0.14 3.20 9.92
N LEU A 168 -1.29 3.32 9.23
CA LEU A 168 -1.35 3.19 7.78
C LEU A 168 -0.37 4.15 7.07
N GLN A 169 -0.28 5.38 7.57
CA GLN A 169 0.62 6.41 7.02
C GLN A 169 2.08 5.97 7.14
N GLU A 170 2.47 5.46 8.30
CA GLU A 170 3.83 4.98 8.52
C GLU A 170 4.13 3.72 7.70
N ALA A 171 3.16 2.84 7.53
CA ALA A 171 3.30 1.68 6.65
C ALA A 171 3.40 2.05 5.16
N ILE A 172 2.81 3.18 4.73
CA ILE A 172 2.95 3.69 3.35
C ILE A 172 4.27 4.42 3.15
N TRP A 173 4.58 5.39 4.02
CA TRP A 173 5.69 6.34 3.81
C TRP A 173 7.00 5.91 4.49
N GLY A 174 6.92 5.11 5.55
CA GLY A 174 8.02 4.85 6.48
C GLY A 174 8.23 5.98 7.47
N THR A 175 8.88 5.69 8.61
CA THR A 175 9.01 6.63 9.74
C THR A 175 9.68 7.95 9.34
N LYS A 176 10.86 7.89 8.69
CA LYS A 176 11.62 9.09 8.31
C LYS A 176 10.87 9.98 7.31
N THR A 177 10.31 9.38 6.26
CA THR A 177 9.56 10.12 5.24
C THR A 177 8.30 10.73 5.83
N LEU A 178 7.56 9.96 6.65
CA LEU A 178 6.36 10.46 7.31
C LEU A 178 6.68 11.67 8.19
N SER A 179 7.70 11.56 9.04
CA SER A 179 8.13 12.67 9.91
C SER A 179 8.48 13.93 9.12
N ARG A 180 9.20 13.80 8.00
CA ARG A 180 9.51 14.92 7.09
C ARG A 180 8.25 15.53 6.49
N LEU A 181 7.32 14.71 5.99
CA LEU A 181 6.09 15.18 5.37
C LEU A 181 5.17 15.88 6.38
N GLU A 182 5.10 15.38 7.61
CA GLU A 182 4.37 16.04 8.70
C GLU A 182 4.98 17.39 9.09
N ALA A 183 6.31 17.50 9.11
CA ALA A 183 6.99 18.76 9.36
C ALA A 183 6.68 19.79 8.26
N ILE A 184 6.73 19.39 6.98
CA ILE A 184 6.36 20.24 5.84
C ILE A 184 4.88 20.66 5.94
N LYS A 185 3.99 19.72 6.27
CA LYS A 185 2.56 20.00 6.44
C LYS A 185 2.31 21.05 7.52
N ARG A 186 3.00 20.98 8.67
CA ARG A 186 2.92 22.00 9.74
C ARG A 186 3.36 23.38 9.28
N GLU A 187 4.36 23.47 8.41
CA GLU A 187 4.86 24.74 7.90
C GLU A 187 3.96 25.34 6.80
N VAL A 188 3.50 24.49 5.88
CA VAL A 188 2.75 24.93 4.69
C VAL A 188 1.24 25.08 4.95
N ASP A 189 0.67 24.26 5.83
CA ASP A 189 -0.73 24.32 6.22
C ASP A 189 -0.90 24.27 7.74
N PRO A 190 -0.42 25.30 8.47
CA PRO A 190 -0.48 25.36 9.92
C PRO A 190 -1.91 25.38 10.47
N SER A 191 -2.87 25.86 9.67
CA SER A 191 -4.30 25.91 10.01
C SER A 191 -5.07 24.63 9.67
N GLY A 192 -4.42 23.65 9.00
CA GLY A 192 -5.06 22.39 8.64
C GLY A 192 -6.21 22.51 7.64
N VAL A 193 -6.21 23.52 6.76
CA VAL A 193 -7.28 23.71 5.76
C VAL A 193 -7.37 22.51 4.83
N PHE A 194 -6.24 21.91 4.49
CA PHE A 194 -6.18 20.68 3.70
C PHE A 194 -6.28 19.45 4.61
N ASN A 195 -7.47 19.23 5.16
CA ASN A 195 -7.79 18.04 5.94
C ASN A 195 -8.46 16.97 5.06
N CYS A 196 -8.05 15.72 5.25
CA CYS A 196 -8.58 14.51 4.67
C CYS A 196 -8.29 13.32 5.58
N GLN A 197 -9.24 12.38 5.59
CA GLN A 197 -9.21 11.21 6.46
C GLN A 197 -8.01 10.30 6.12
N GLY A 198 -7.12 10.08 7.09
CA GLY A 198 -5.92 9.25 6.91
C GLY A 198 -4.76 9.92 6.17
N CYS A 199 -4.84 11.21 5.85
CA CYS A 199 -3.73 11.94 5.21
C CYS A 199 -2.66 12.41 6.20
N VAL A 200 -1.44 12.56 5.69
CA VAL A 200 -0.27 12.98 6.47
C VAL A 200 -0.56 14.29 7.21
N GLY A 201 -0.31 14.27 8.52
CA GLY A 201 -0.45 15.43 9.39
C GLY A 201 -1.88 15.79 9.79
N ASN A 202 -2.87 14.95 9.50
CA ASN A 202 -4.24 15.20 9.98
C ASN A 202 -4.54 14.55 11.34
N ASN A 203 -3.56 13.83 11.90
CA ASN A 203 -3.63 13.26 13.24
C ASN A 203 -3.54 14.34 14.34
N TRP A 204 -3.17 15.58 13.98
CA TRP A 204 -3.07 16.75 14.87
C TRP A 204 -3.92 17.94 14.41
N ALA A 205 -4.46 17.91 13.18
CA ALA A 205 -5.22 19.01 12.58
C ALA A 205 -6.72 19.01 12.96
N ILE A 206 -7.12 18.17 13.90
CA ILE A 206 -8.40 18.28 14.58
C ILE A 206 -8.07 18.81 15.99
N PRO A 207 -8.18 20.13 16.23
CA PRO A 207 -8.41 20.60 17.59
C PRO A 207 -9.59 19.81 18.13
N ASP A 208 -9.56 19.40 19.39
CA ASP A 208 -10.77 18.94 20.06
C ASP A 208 -11.87 19.94 19.70
N ALA A 209 -12.95 19.49 19.05
CA ALA A 209 -14.05 20.35 18.64
C ALA A 209 -14.73 21.04 19.85
N ASP A 210 -14.28 20.68 21.06
CA ASP A 210 -14.68 21.20 22.36
C ASP A 210 -13.67 22.20 22.98
N ALA A 211 -12.52 22.47 22.35
CA ALA A 211 -11.51 23.39 22.91
C ALA A 211 -11.84 24.89 22.74
N ASP A 212 -12.79 25.21 21.87
CA ASP A 212 -13.27 26.59 21.64
C ASP A 212 -14.71 26.81 22.14
N ALA A 213 -15.20 25.93 23.02
CA ALA A 213 -16.50 26.05 23.68
C ALA A 213 -16.35 26.45 25.16
N ASP A 214 -15.66 27.58 25.42
CA ASP A 214 -15.71 28.32 26.70
C ASP A 214 -15.76 29.84 26.45
#